data_AF-K6UFD4-F1
#
_entry.id   AF-K6UFD4-F1
#
_cell.length_a   1.000
_cell.length_b   1.000
_cell.length_c   1.000
_cell.angle_alpha   90.00
_cell.angle_beta   90.00
_cell.angle_gamma   90.00
#
_symmetry.space_group_name_H-M   'P 1'
#
loop_
_entity.id
_entity.type
_entity.pdbx_description
1 polymer ?
#
loop_
_entity_poly.entity_id
_entity_poly.type
_entity_poly.pdbx_seq_one_letter_code
_entity_poly.pdbx_strand_id
1 'polypeptide(L)'
;KNKNYNVAFNLYTDFLNSYISNNQDNIIQNYKEECEKIILEKSAKVIELYENFNNDSKICKCDCAKKCSDLYIEYVKECNNNDNDYCRELENFKHKYEEKMKSIETCSNGAHKILPSPIKQDLRVIVIIPIIILTTLSFLLFVLYKVKLFDLPINNRYYTYYCIFY
;
A
#
# COMPACT_ATOMS: atom_id res chain seq x y z
N LYS A 1 -1.75 -9.08 27.61
CA LYS A 1 -1.03 -7.79 27.75
C LYS A 1 0.42 -8.00 27.31
N ASN A 2 0.77 -7.53 26.11
CA ASN A 2 2.06 -7.82 25.46
C ASN A 2 3.16 -6.92 26.02
N LYS A 3 4.03 -7.49 26.87
CA LYS A 3 5.02 -6.77 27.71
C LYS A 3 6.06 -5.98 26.88
N ASN A 4 6.34 -6.39 25.64
CA ASN A 4 7.37 -5.77 24.80
C ASN A 4 6.92 -4.46 24.16
N TYR A 5 5.64 -4.32 23.83
CA TYR A 5 5.10 -3.07 23.28
C TYR A 5 5.20 -1.93 24.29
N ASN A 6 4.84 -2.21 25.55
CA ASN A 6 4.92 -1.21 26.62
C ASN A 6 6.36 -0.72 26.84
N VAL A 7 7.36 -1.58 26.68
CA VAL A 7 8.77 -1.19 26.82
C VAL A 7 9.22 -0.29 25.67
N ALA A 8 8.91 -0.66 24.43
CA ALA A 8 9.26 0.17 23.26
C ALA A 8 8.52 1.52 23.29
N PHE A 9 7.26 1.52 23.71
CA PHE A 9 6.47 2.73 23.89
C PHE A 9 7.08 3.65 24.95
N ASN A 10 7.39 3.12 26.15
CA ASN A 10 8.02 3.90 27.21
C ASN A 10 9.36 4.49 26.77
N LEU A 11 10.18 3.72 26.05
CA LEU A 11 11.45 4.19 25.52
C LEU A 11 11.26 5.34 24.52
N TYR A 12 10.30 5.22 23.60
CA TYR A 12 9.98 6.28 22.64
C TYR A 12 9.51 7.56 23.34
N THR A 13 8.62 7.43 24.33
CA THR A 13 8.15 8.53 25.15
C THR A 13 9.31 9.21 25.90
N ASP A 14 10.24 8.45 26.47
CA ASP A 14 11.42 8.98 27.17
C ASP A 14 12.35 9.77 26.22
N PHE A 15 12.61 9.25 25.01
CA PHE A 15 13.41 9.96 24.01
C PHE A 15 12.75 11.27 23.56
N LEU A 16 11.44 11.24 23.30
CA LEU A 16 10.69 12.41 22.86
C LEU A 16 10.64 13.48 23.96
N ASN A 17 10.41 13.07 25.21
CA ASN A 17 10.44 13.93 26.39
C ASN A 17 11.78 14.65 26.56
N SER A 18 12.89 13.92 26.38
CA SER A 18 14.24 14.47 26.51
C SER A 18 14.54 15.52 25.43
N TYR A 19 14.16 15.25 24.17
CA TYR A 19 14.34 16.20 23.07
C TYR A 19 13.55 17.50 23.29
N ILE A 20 12.31 17.38 23.77
CA ILE A 20 11.41 18.52 23.97
C ILE A 20 11.75 19.32 25.24
N SER A 21 12.23 18.67 26.31
CA SER A 21 12.64 19.38 27.55
C SER A 21 13.76 20.39 27.32
N ASN A 22 14.49 20.26 26.21
CA ASN A 22 15.52 21.22 25.78
C ASN A 22 14.95 22.42 25.00
N ASN A 23 13.66 22.42 24.62
CA ASN A 23 12.96 23.46 23.86
C ASN A 23 11.68 23.90 24.61
N GLN A 24 11.75 25.00 25.37
CA GLN A 24 10.69 25.50 26.28
C GLN A 24 9.51 26.23 25.60
N ASP A 25 9.02 25.77 24.45
CA ASP A 25 7.84 26.38 23.82
C ASP A 25 6.56 25.63 24.18
N ASN A 26 5.64 26.32 24.85
CA ASN A 26 4.29 25.84 25.21
C ASN A 26 3.46 25.35 24.01
N ILE A 27 3.72 25.86 22.81
CA ILE A 27 3.12 25.41 21.55
C ILE A 27 3.60 23.99 21.19
N ILE A 28 4.88 23.68 21.45
CA ILE A 28 5.48 22.36 21.21
C ILE A 28 4.86 21.32 22.15
N GLN A 29 4.55 21.71 23.39
CA GLN A 29 3.94 20.82 24.40
C GLN A 29 2.52 20.37 23.99
N ASN A 30 1.66 21.29 23.56
CA ASN A 30 0.29 20.93 23.14
C ASN A 30 0.27 20.10 21.86
N TYR A 31 1.12 20.45 20.89
CA TYR A 31 1.28 19.69 19.65
C TYR A 31 1.80 18.26 19.93
N LYS A 32 2.67 18.10 20.93
CA LYS A 32 3.17 16.80 21.38
C LYS A 32 2.07 15.92 21.97
N GLU A 33 1.24 16.44 22.88
CA GLU A 33 0.17 15.63 23.50
C GLU A 33 -0.82 15.11 22.45
N GLU A 34 -1.15 15.96 21.46
CA GLU A 34 -2.01 15.58 20.34
C GLU A 34 -1.35 14.55 19.42
N CYS A 35 -0.09 14.75 19.05
CA CYS A 35 0.68 13.79 18.25
C CYS A 35 0.86 12.44 18.96
N GLU A 36 1.22 12.42 20.24
CA GLU A 36 1.38 11.20 21.03
C GLU A 36 0.07 10.43 21.11
N LYS A 37 -1.04 11.12 21.37
CA LYS A 37 -2.37 10.51 21.40
C LYS A 37 -2.73 9.88 20.06
N ILE A 38 -2.50 10.58 18.95
CA ILE A 38 -2.78 10.06 17.59
C ILE A 38 -1.92 8.84 17.28
N ILE A 39 -0.63 8.86 17.61
CA ILE A 39 0.28 7.73 17.39
C ILE A 39 -0.15 6.53 18.23
N LEU A 40 -0.50 6.75 19.50
CA LEU A 40 -0.98 5.72 20.42
C LEU A 40 -2.27 5.06 19.95
N GLU A 41 -3.27 5.86 19.60
CA GLU A 41 -4.57 5.38 19.14
C GLU A 41 -4.42 4.53 17.87
N LYS A 42 -3.64 5.01 16.90
CA LYS A 42 -3.35 4.27 15.66
C LYS A 42 -2.56 2.99 15.92
N SER A 43 -1.55 3.04 16.78
CA SER A 43 -0.76 1.86 17.14
C SER A 43 -1.62 0.79 17.82
N ALA A 44 -2.50 1.21 18.74
CA ALA A 44 -3.42 0.32 19.44
C ALA A 44 -4.35 -0.42 18.47
N LYS A 45 -4.89 0.28 17.46
CA LYS A 45 -5.74 -0.32 16.41
C LYS A 45 -5.00 -1.39 15.61
N VAL A 46 -3.77 -1.13 15.19
CA VAL A 46 -2.95 -2.14 14.46
C VAL A 46 -2.67 -3.34 15.36
N ILE A 47 -2.33 -3.10 16.63
CA ILE A 47 -2.09 -4.19 17.59
C ILE A 47 -3.36 -5.01 17.80
N GLU A 48 -4.53 -4.39 17.93
CA GLU A 48 -5.80 -5.08 18.06
C GLU A 48 -6.08 -6.01 16.87
N LEU A 49 -5.79 -5.56 15.63
CA LEU A 49 -5.90 -6.42 14.45
C LEU A 49 -4.99 -7.64 14.55
N TYR A 50 -3.71 -7.45 14.90
CA TYR A 50 -2.76 -8.56 15.02
C TYR A 50 -3.08 -9.49 16.19
N GLU A 51 -3.56 -8.97 17.32
CA GLU A 51 -4.01 -9.79 18.45
C GLU A 51 -5.24 -10.60 18.07
N ASN A 52 -6.24 -10.01 17.40
CA ASN A 52 -7.41 -10.77 16.92
C ASN A 52 -7.05 -11.80 15.85
N PHE A 53 -6.09 -11.49 14.99
CA PHE A 53 -5.64 -12.37 13.90
C PHE A 53 -4.74 -13.53 14.36
N ASN A 54 -4.01 -13.34 15.48
CA ASN A 54 -3.11 -14.32 16.06
C ASN A 54 -3.63 -14.92 17.37
N ASN A 55 -4.81 -14.50 17.86
CA ASN A 55 -5.39 -15.09 19.05
C ASN A 55 -5.73 -16.54 18.73
N ASP A 56 -5.15 -17.41 19.54
CA ASP A 56 -5.10 -18.85 19.44
C ASP A 56 -4.04 -19.37 18.49
N SER A 57 -3.28 -20.35 18.99
CA SER A 57 -2.42 -21.29 18.26
C SER A 57 -3.15 -22.11 17.19
N LYS A 58 -4.33 -21.66 16.75
CA LYS A 58 -5.23 -22.21 15.75
C LYS A 58 -5.29 -21.25 14.57
N ILE A 59 -5.38 -21.82 13.38
CA ILE A 59 -5.68 -21.10 12.14
C ILE A 59 -6.92 -20.22 12.37
N CYS A 60 -6.80 -18.91 12.15
CA CYS A 60 -7.91 -17.95 12.21
C CYS A 60 -9.07 -18.47 11.34
N LYS A 61 -10.21 -18.81 11.94
CA LYS A 61 -11.41 -19.34 11.24
C LYS A 61 -12.38 -18.22 10.89
N CYS A 62 -13.57 -18.57 10.41
CA CYS A 62 -14.57 -17.61 9.94
C CYS A 62 -14.99 -16.52 10.93
N ASP A 63 -15.08 -16.80 12.23
CA ASP A 63 -15.45 -15.76 13.21
C ASP A 63 -14.31 -14.76 13.44
N CYS A 64 -13.08 -15.27 13.50
CA CYS A 64 -11.87 -14.45 13.52
C CYS A 64 -11.76 -13.62 12.23
N ALA A 65 -12.00 -14.25 11.07
CA ALA A 65 -11.99 -13.60 9.76
C ALA A 65 -13.00 -12.45 9.70
N LYS A 66 -14.23 -12.70 10.15
CA LYS A 66 -15.29 -11.70 10.17
C LYS A 66 -14.89 -10.50 11.01
N LYS A 67 -14.51 -10.73 12.27
CA LYS A 67 -14.07 -9.69 13.19
C LYS A 67 -12.88 -8.89 12.65
N CYS A 68 -11.85 -9.56 12.14
CA CYS A 68 -10.68 -8.90 11.57
C CYS A 68 -11.05 -8.07 10.35
N SER A 69 -11.89 -8.61 9.45
CA SER A 69 -12.29 -7.88 8.24
C SER A 69 -13.14 -6.65 8.55
N ASP A 70 -14.04 -6.73 9.53
CA ASP A 70 -14.91 -5.62 9.90
C ASP A 70 -14.11 -4.48 10.57
N LEU A 71 -13.24 -4.82 11.54
CA LEU A 71 -12.34 -3.85 12.18
C LEU A 71 -11.40 -3.21 11.16
N TYR A 72 -10.84 -4.02 10.25
CA TYR A 72 -9.95 -3.53 9.20
C TYR A 72 -10.64 -2.49 8.32
N ILE A 73 -11.86 -2.77 7.85
CA ILE A 73 -12.64 -1.87 7.00
C ILE A 73 -12.96 -0.55 7.71
N GLU A 74 -13.14 -0.58 9.03
CA GLU A 74 -13.30 0.65 9.82
C GLU A 74 -12.01 1.46 9.87
N TYR A 75 -10.89 0.80 10.19
CA TYR A 75 -9.59 1.45 10.37
C TYR A 75 -9.01 2.06 9.09
N VAL A 76 -9.22 1.43 7.94
CA VAL A 76 -8.77 2.00 6.65
C VAL A 76 -9.50 3.29 6.27
N LYS A 77 -10.65 3.61 6.86
CA LYS A 77 -11.33 4.90 6.62
C LYS A 77 -10.54 6.09 7.18
N GLU A 78 -9.66 5.84 8.13
CA GLU A 78 -8.77 6.85 8.71
C GLU A 78 -7.50 7.06 7.87
N CYS A 79 -7.35 6.31 6.77
CA CYS A 79 -6.30 6.50 5.80
C CYS A 79 -6.62 7.63 4.82
N ASN A 80 -5.98 8.78 5.05
CA ASN A 80 -5.98 9.91 4.14
C ASN A 80 -4.86 9.77 3.08
N ASN A 81 -4.84 10.62 2.05
CA ASN A 81 -3.88 10.60 0.93
C ASN A 81 -2.39 10.72 1.34
N ASN A 82 -2.10 10.90 2.63
CA ASN A 82 -0.73 10.98 3.12
C ASN A 82 -0.31 9.61 3.65
N ASP A 83 0.78 9.09 3.08
CA ASP A 83 1.54 7.93 3.54
C ASP A 83 1.91 8.07 5.01
N ASN A 84 0.97 7.75 5.90
CA ASN A 84 1.23 7.62 7.31
C ASN A 84 1.62 6.16 7.58
N ASP A 85 2.60 5.96 8.44
CA ASP A 85 3.14 4.64 8.78
C ASP A 85 2.03 3.67 9.21
N TYR A 86 0.95 4.20 9.81
CA TYR A 86 -0.25 3.45 10.16
C TYR A 86 -0.93 2.78 8.95
N CYS A 87 -1.17 3.48 7.85
CA CYS A 87 -1.79 2.91 6.65
C CYS A 87 -0.88 1.90 5.95
N ARG A 88 0.45 2.11 5.99
CA ARG A 88 1.41 1.12 5.51
C ARG A 88 1.35 -0.16 6.34
N GLU A 89 1.22 -0.05 7.66
CA GLU A 89 1.03 -1.22 8.51
C GLU A 89 -0.32 -1.92 8.30
N LEU A 90 -1.39 -1.19 7.96
CA LEU A 90 -2.65 -1.78 7.53
C LEU A 90 -2.52 -2.52 6.19
N GLU A 91 -1.76 -2.00 5.22
CA GLU A 91 -1.48 -2.75 3.97
C GLU A 91 -0.68 -4.03 4.27
N ASN A 92 0.34 -3.95 5.14
CA ASN A 92 1.10 -5.12 5.58
C ASN A 92 0.20 -6.18 6.24
N PHE A 93 -0.73 -5.74 7.10
CA PHE A 93 -1.71 -6.63 7.72
C PHE A 93 -2.61 -7.29 6.68
N LYS A 94 -3.11 -6.53 5.70
CA LYS A 94 -3.94 -7.05 4.60
C LYS A 94 -3.25 -8.21 3.89
N HIS A 95 -1.99 -8.06 3.50
CA HIS A 95 -1.27 -9.14 2.80
C HIS A 95 -1.22 -10.44 3.61
N LYS A 96 -0.89 -10.34 4.91
CA LYS A 96 -0.86 -11.51 5.81
C LYS A 96 -2.25 -12.13 5.97
N TYR A 97 -3.28 -11.30 6.11
CA TYR A 97 -4.65 -11.75 6.26
C TYR A 97 -5.12 -12.51 5.01
N GLU A 98 -4.98 -11.91 3.83
CA GLU A 98 -5.42 -12.50 2.57
C GLU A 98 -4.65 -13.79 2.24
N GLU A 99 -3.36 -13.86 2.56
CA GLU A 99 -2.57 -15.08 2.43
C GLU A 99 -3.14 -16.22 3.26
N LYS A 100 -3.48 -15.98 4.53
CA LYS A 100 -4.13 -16.99 5.38
C LYS A 100 -5.54 -17.34 4.88
N MET A 101 -6.29 -16.37 4.36
CA MET A 101 -7.66 -16.61 3.86
C MET A 101 -7.72 -17.47 2.60
N LYS A 102 -6.60 -17.67 1.89
CA LYS A 102 -6.54 -18.60 0.74
C LYS A 102 -6.85 -20.05 1.13
N SER A 103 -6.47 -20.47 2.34
CA SER A 103 -6.65 -21.85 2.81
C SER A 103 -7.96 -22.09 3.57
N ILE A 104 -8.76 -21.05 3.79
CA ILE A 104 -9.99 -21.12 4.57
C ILE A 104 -11.19 -21.19 3.60
N GLU A 105 -12.12 -22.11 3.83
CA GLU A 105 -13.36 -22.19 3.06
C GLU A 105 -14.17 -20.89 3.15
N THR A 106 -15.07 -20.68 2.20
CA THR A 106 -15.88 -19.46 2.19
C THR A 106 -16.75 -19.38 3.44
N CYS A 107 -16.62 -18.28 4.18
CA CYS A 107 -17.33 -18.06 5.42
C CYS A 107 -18.76 -17.57 5.16
N SER A 108 -19.75 -18.28 5.69
CA SER A 108 -21.17 -17.91 5.56
C SER A 108 -21.56 -16.66 6.36
N ASN A 109 -20.73 -16.23 7.30
CA ASN A 109 -20.94 -15.05 8.15
C ASN A 109 -20.56 -13.73 7.48
N GLY A 110 -20.23 -13.74 6.18
CA GLY A 110 -19.89 -12.53 5.42
C GLY A 110 -18.52 -11.94 5.77
N ALA A 111 -17.56 -12.78 6.15
CA ALA A 111 -16.16 -12.37 6.28
C ALA A 111 -15.55 -12.06 4.92
N HIS A 112 -14.88 -10.90 4.79
CA HIS A 112 -14.22 -10.54 3.54
C HIS A 112 -12.91 -11.32 3.40
N LYS A 113 -12.74 -12.07 2.30
CA LYS A 113 -11.46 -12.72 1.99
C LYS A 113 -10.43 -11.79 1.38
N ILE A 114 -10.91 -10.77 0.66
CA ILE A 114 -10.08 -9.74 0.01
C ILE A 114 -10.45 -8.43 0.68
N LEU A 115 -9.44 -7.70 1.16
CA LEU A 115 -9.59 -6.45 1.86
C LEU A 115 -9.28 -5.27 0.94
N PRO A 116 -9.91 -4.10 1.12
CA PRO A 116 -9.56 -2.90 0.36
C PRO A 116 -8.13 -2.47 0.69
N SER A 117 -7.40 -1.89 -0.28
CA SER A 117 -6.09 -1.30 0.03
C SER A 117 -6.28 0.07 0.71
N PRO A 118 -5.57 0.39 1.80
CA PRO A 118 -5.53 1.71 2.38
C PRO A 118 -4.61 2.67 1.59
N ILE A 119 -3.72 2.13 0.75
CA ILE A 119 -2.81 2.91 -0.07
C ILE A 119 -3.54 3.29 -1.35
N LYS A 120 -3.76 4.59 -1.55
CA LYS A 120 -4.25 5.09 -2.82
C LYS A 120 -3.11 5.06 -3.81
N GLN A 121 -3.17 4.11 -4.74
CA GLN A 121 -2.28 4.15 -5.90
C GLN A 121 -2.52 5.45 -6.64
N ASP A 122 -1.46 6.21 -6.89
CA ASP A 122 -1.57 7.42 -7.70
C ASP A 122 -2.09 7.03 -9.08
N LEU A 123 -3.33 7.41 -9.38
CA LEU A 123 -3.98 7.16 -10.67
C LEU A 123 -3.10 7.64 -11.83
N ARG A 124 -2.27 8.66 -11.59
CA ARG A 124 -1.29 9.14 -12.56
C ARG A 124 -0.26 8.06 -12.92
N VAL A 125 0.25 7.32 -11.94
CA VAL A 125 1.24 6.25 -12.17
C VAL A 125 0.61 5.11 -12.98
N ILE A 126 -0.64 4.73 -12.66
CA ILE A 126 -1.38 3.70 -13.40
C ILE A 126 -1.58 4.11 -14.87
N VAL A 127 -1.83 5.39 -15.15
CA VAL A 127 -2.02 5.90 -16.51
C VAL A 127 -0.69 6.14 -17.24
N ILE A 128 0.36 6.60 -16.56
CA ILE A 128 1.66 6.91 -17.17
C ILE A 128 2.39 5.64 -17.64
N ILE A 129 2.36 4.56 -16.86
CA ILE A 129 3.06 3.31 -17.18
C ILE A 129 2.70 2.78 -18.58
N PRO A 130 1.43 2.57 -18.96
CA PRO A 130 1.08 2.06 -20.28
C PRO A 130 1.46 3.04 -21.41
N ILE A 131 1.39 4.36 -21.17
CA ILE A 131 1.79 5.38 -22.15
C ILE A 131 3.29 5.27 -22.45
N ILE A 132 4.13 5.13 -21.42
CA ILE A 132 5.58 4.96 -21.60
C ILE A 132 5.89 3.67 -22.37
N ILE A 133 5.22 2.58 -22.05
CA ILE A 133 5.43 1.28 -22.72
C ILE A 133 5.04 1.38 -24.21
N LEU A 134 3.87 1.95 -24.52
CA LEU A 134 3.42 2.11 -25.91
C LEU A 134 4.35 3.04 -26.70
N THR A 135 4.80 4.12 -26.08
CA THR A 135 5.71 5.09 -26.72
C THR A 135 7.07 4.47 -26.99
N THR A 136 7.64 3.76 -26.02
CA THR A 136 8.93 3.08 -26.19
C THR A 136 8.86 1.98 -27.24
N LEU A 137 7.79 1.18 -27.25
CA LEU A 137 7.57 0.15 -28.27
C LEU A 137 7.44 0.76 -29.68
N SER A 138 6.67 1.84 -29.81
CA SER A 138 6.50 2.55 -31.09
C SER A 138 7.83 3.13 -31.59
N PHE A 139 8.63 3.71 -30.69
CA PHE A 139 9.95 4.25 -31.02
C PHE A 139 10.92 3.14 -31.46
N LEU A 140 10.95 2.00 -30.76
CA LEU A 140 11.77 0.85 -31.13
C LEU A 140 11.40 0.31 -32.52
N LEU A 141 10.10 0.19 -32.83
CA LEU A 141 9.63 -0.24 -34.16
C LEU A 141 10.04 0.74 -35.25
N PHE A 142 9.94 2.05 -34.99
CA PHE A 142 10.36 3.09 -35.92
C PHE A 142 11.86 3.02 -36.25
N VAL A 143 12.70 2.85 -35.22
CA VAL A 143 14.15 2.69 -35.39
C VAL A 143 14.47 1.43 -36.18
N LEU A 144 13.86 0.29 -35.84
CA LEU A 144 14.06 -0.98 -36.56
C LEU A 144 13.61 -0.90 -38.03
N TYR A 145 12.48 -0.23 -38.31
CA TYR A 145 12.00 -0.01 -39.67
C TYR A 145 13.00 0.81 -40.49
N LYS A 146 13.51 1.91 -39.92
CA LYS A 146 14.53 2.76 -40.56
C LYS A 146 15.83 1.99 -40.86
N VAL A 147 16.32 1.19 -39.92
CA VAL A 147 17.54 0.37 -40.10
C VAL A 147 17.32 -0.69 -41.19
N LYS A 148 16.17 -1.38 -41.18
CA LYS A 148 15.84 -2.39 -42.19
C LYS A 148 15.61 -1.81 -43.59
N LEU A 149 15.15 -0.56 -43.69
CA LEU A 149 15.06 0.17 -44.96
C LEU A 149 16.43 0.54 -45.53
N PHE A 150 17.44 0.70 -44.66
CA PHE A 150 18.81 1.06 -45.04
C PHE A 150 19.61 -0.16 -45.54
N ASP A 151 19.29 -1.36 -45.04
CA ASP A 151 19.93 -2.63 -45.44
C ASP A 151 19.30 -3.29 -46.70
N LEU A 152 18.21 -2.75 -47.24
CA LEU A 152 17.61 -3.25 -48.48
C LEU A 152 18.26 -2.59 -49.70
N PRO A 153 18.86 -3.35 -50.65
CA PRO A 153 19.35 -2.77 -51.90
C PRO A 153 18.15 -2.21 -52.67
N ILE A 154 18.17 -0.90 -52.94
CA ILE A 154 17.06 -0.16 -53.56
C ILE A 154 16.85 -0.71 -54.98
N ASN A 155 15.95 -1.68 -55.13
CA ASN A 155 15.40 -2.04 -56.45
C ASN A 155 14.04 -1.36 -56.63
N ASN A 156 14.01 -0.49 -57.62
CA ASN A 156 13.14 0.67 -57.75
C ASN A 156 11.73 0.32 -58.27
N ARG A 157 10.97 -0.55 -57.59
CA ARG A 157 9.63 -0.96 -58.07
C ARG A 157 8.47 -0.98 -57.07
N TYR A 158 8.69 -0.78 -55.77
CA TYR A 158 7.62 -0.96 -54.76
C TYR A 158 7.06 0.34 -54.14
N TYR A 159 7.63 1.50 -54.45
CA TYR A 159 7.20 2.78 -53.85
C TYR A 159 5.88 3.33 -54.42
N THR A 160 5.36 2.79 -55.52
CA THR A 160 4.10 3.28 -56.11
C THR A 160 2.86 2.89 -55.30
N TYR A 161 2.93 1.90 -54.41
CA TYR A 161 1.76 1.39 -53.68
C TYR A 161 1.47 2.08 -52.33
N TYR A 162 2.40 2.87 -51.79
CA TYR A 162 2.24 3.49 -50.46
C TYR A 162 1.67 4.92 -50.49
N CYS A 163 1.39 5.50 -51.66
CA CYS A 163 0.75 6.82 -51.77
C CYS A 163 -0.79 6.78 -51.83
N ILE A 164 -1.45 5.64 -51.60
CA ILE A 164 -2.92 5.52 -51.76
C ILE A 164 -3.71 5.47 -50.44
N PHE A 165 -3.06 5.37 -49.28
CA PHE A 165 -3.78 5.38 -47.99
C PHE A 165 -3.15 6.36 -47.01
N TYR A 166 -3.46 7.64 -47.23
CA TYR A 166 -3.54 8.66 -46.18
C TYR A 166 -4.99 9.13 -46.11
#